data_AF-A0A354GU94-F1
#
_entry.id   AF-A0A354GU94-F1
#
_cell.length_a   1.000
_cell.length_b   1.000
_cell.length_c   1.000
_cell.angle_alpha   90.00
_cell.angle_beta   90.00
_cell.angle_gamma   90.00
#
_symmetry.space_group_name_H-M   'P 1'
#
loop_
_entity.id
_entity.type
_entity.pdbx_description
1 polymer ?
#
loop_
_entity_poly.entity_id
_entity_poly.type
_entity_poly.pdbx_seq_one_letter_code
_entity_poly.pdbx_strand_id
1 'polypeptide(L)' 'MLKNDPRHPSLHLKKVGALWSVRVGLHYRALAVEDGSELVWVWFGPHAEYDQLLQAGRA' A
#
# COMPACT_ATOMS: atom_id res chain seq x y z
N MET A 1 4.43 -18.41 -5.16
CA MET A 1 5.04 -17.53 -4.14
C MET A 1 4.04 -16.53 -3.60
N LEU A 2 3.58 -15.52 -4.37
CA LEU A 2 2.60 -14.54 -3.87
C LEU A 2 1.19 -15.10 -3.59
N LYS A 3 0.75 -16.11 -4.33
CA LYS A 3 -0.57 -16.75 -4.12
C LYS A 3 -0.70 -17.49 -2.79
N ASN A 4 0.42 -17.90 -2.19
CA ASN A 4 0.43 -18.74 -0.98
C ASN A 4 0.74 -17.94 0.28
N ASP A 5 1.36 -16.76 0.15
CA ASP A 5 1.63 -15.86 1.25
C ASP A 5 1.38 -14.40 0.81
N PRO A 6 0.21 -13.83 1.15
CA PRO A 6 -0.12 -12.44 0.84
C PRO A 6 0.71 -11.42 1.65
N ARG A 7 1.52 -11.86 2.62
CA ARG A 7 2.43 -11.01 3.40
C ARG A 7 3.91 -11.28 3.07
N HIS A 8 4.17 -11.95 1.95
CA HIS A 8 5.52 -12.29 1.55
C HIS A 8 6.42 -11.03 1.51
N PRO A 9 7.64 -11.07 2.08
CA PRO A 9 8.51 -9.89 2.21
C PRO A 9 8.76 -9.14 0.90
N SER A 10 8.73 -9.84 -0.25
CA SER A 10 8.89 -9.24 -1.58
C SER A 10 7.79 -8.26 -1.99
N LEU A 11 6.62 -8.29 -1.33
CA LEU A 11 5.57 -7.28 -1.53
C LEU A 11 5.96 -5.93 -0.93
N HIS A 12 6.91 -5.92 0.01
CA HIS A 12 7.28 -4.72 0.76
C HIS A 12 6.05 -4.06 1.40
N LEU A 13 5.13 -4.89 1.91
CA LEU A 13 3.91 -4.45 2.58
C LEU A 13 4.30 -3.72 3.86
N LYS A 14 3.92 -2.44 3.98
CA LYS A 14 4.26 -1.59 5.12
C LYS A 14 3.05 -0.79 5.58
N LYS A 15 2.92 -0.56 6.89
CA LYS A 15 1.92 0.34 7.46
C LYS A 15 2.43 1.79 7.38
N VAL A 16 1.59 2.71 6.89
CA VAL A 16 1.87 4.14 6.72
C VAL A 16 0.68 4.93 7.25
N GLY A 17 0.76 5.37 8.51
CA GLY A 17 -0.38 5.95 9.20
C GLY A 17 -1.50 4.92 9.39
N ALA A 18 -2.73 5.29 9.00
CA ALA A 18 -3.89 4.40 9.02
C ALA A 18 -3.97 3.45 7.80
N LEU A 19 -3.10 3.60 6.82
CA LEU A 19 -3.11 2.84 5.57
C LEU A 19 -2.00 1.80 5.53
N TRP A 20 -2.20 0.78 4.72
CA TRP A 20 -1.19 -0.17 4.29
C TRP A 20 -0.73 0.18 2.87
N SER A 21 0.57 0.08 2.61
CA SER A 21 1.17 0.40 1.32
C SER A 21 1.97 -0.78 0.80
N VAL A 22 1.82 -1.05 -0.50
CA VAL A 22 2.57 -2.10 -1.21
C VAL A 22 3.28 -1.51 -2.42
N ARG A 23 4.44 -2.09 -2.77
CA ARG A 23 5.21 -1.70 -3.94
C ARG A 23 4.83 -2.56 -5.15
N VAL A 24 4.28 -1.92 -6.18
CA VAL A 24 3.97 -2.55 -7.47
C VAL A 24 5.04 -2.14 -8.48
N GLY A 25 6.15 -2.86 -8.51
CA GLY A 25 7.31 -2.49 -9.33
C GLY A 25 8.01 -1.21 -8.84
N LEU A 26 8.82 -0.57 -9.69
CA LEU A 26 9.59 0.61 -9.30
C LEU A 26 8.69 1.85 -9.15
N HIS A 27 7.78 2.06 -10.10
CA HIS A 27 7.08 3.33 -10.29
C HIS A 27 5.65 3.40 -9.75
N TYR A 28 5.06 2.28 -9.30
CA TYR A 28 3.68 2.26 -8.81
C TYR A 28 3.59 1.83 -7.35
N ARG A 29 2.54 2.31 -6.70
CA ARG A 29 2.15 1.94 -5.33
C ARG A 29 0.66 1.62 -5.32
N ALA A 30 0.26 0.81 -4.34
CA ALA A 30 -1.14 0.67 -3.98
C ALA A 30 -1.30 0.85 -2.47
N LEU A 31 -2.47 1.33 -2.08
CA LEU A 31 -2.86 1.62 -0.70
C LEU A 31 -4.10 0.81 -0.34
N ALA A 32 -4.11 0.29 0.88
CA ALA A 32 -5.23 -0.42 1.46
C ALA A 32 -5.58 0.13 2.85
N VAL A 33 -6.83 -0.02 3.24
CA VAL A 33 -7.28 0.10 4.63
C VAL A 33 -7.35 -1.28 5.26
N GLU A 34 -7.15 -1.34 6.57
CA GLU A 34 -7.33 -2.55 7.36
C GLU A 34 -8.80 -2.64 7.79
N ASP A 35 -9.49 -3.70 7.38
CA ASP A 35 -10.86 -4.00 7.77
C ASP A 35 -10.90 -5.37 8.46
N GLY A 36 -10.93 -5.34 9.79
CA GLY A 36 -10.80 -6.54 10.62
C GLY A 36 -9.49 -7.28 10.36
N SER A 37 -9.58 -8.44 9.71
CA SER A 37 -8.41 -9.28 9.35
C SER A 37 -7.99 -9.17 7.88
N GLU A 38 -8.70 -8.33 7.11
CA GLU A 38 -8.55 -8.19 5.67
C GLU A 38 -7.97 -6.83 5.30
N LEU A 39 -7.39 -6.75 4.11
CA LEU A 39 -6.92 -5.50 3.52
C LEU A 39 -7.78 -5.16 2.31
N VAL A 40 -8.44 -4.00 2.36
CA VAL A 40 -9.27 -3.50 1.26
C VAL A 40 -8.49 -2.45 0.49
N TRP A 41 -8.19 -2.72 -0.77
CA TRP A 41 -7.44 -1.80 -1.64
C TRP A 41 -8.32 -0.61 -2.05
N VAL A 42 -7.87 0.59 -1.73
CA VAL A 42 -8.63 1.84 -1.94
C VAL A 42 -8.00 2.74 -3.00
N TRP A 43 -6.73 2.52 -3.33
CA TRP A 43 -6.03 3.32 -4.33
C TRP A 43 -4.87 2.56 -4.98
N PHE A 44 -4.63 2.84 -6.25
CA PHE A 44 -3.46 2.40 -7.01
C PHE A 44 -2.99 3.55 -7.91
N GLY A 45 -1.69 3.76 -8.03
CA GLY A 45 -1.19 4.81 -8.90
C GLY A 45 0.32 5.02 -8.87
N PRO A 46 0.81 6.03 -9.60
CA PRO A 46 2.22 6.39 -9.68
C PRO A 46 2.79 6.79 -8.32
N HIS A 47 4.10 6.59 -8.15
CA HIS A 47 4.81 6.97 -6.94
C HIS A 47 4.66 8.45 -6.58
N ALA A 48 4.61 9.33 -7.59
CA ALA A 48 4.45 10.77 -7.37
C ALA A 48 3.09 11.12 -6.75
N GLU A 49 2.00 10.50 -7.20
CA GLU A 49 0.67 10.70 -6.61
C GLU A 49 0.59 10.11 -5.20
N TYR A 50 1.24 8.96 -4.97
CA TYR A 50 1.38 8.40 -3.63
C TYR A 50 2.04 9.39 -2.66
N ASP A 51 3.13 10.05 -3.09
CA ASP A 51 3.83 11.03 -2.23
C ASP A 51 2.93 12.23 -1.90
N GLN A 52 2.13 12.70 -2.85
CA GLN A 52 1.14 13.77 -2.62
C GLN A 52 0.05 13.35 -1.63
N LEU A 53 -0.51 12.14 -1.77
CA LEU A 53 -1.52 11.60 -0.85
C LEU A 53 -0.99 11.48 0.57
N LEU A 54 0.27 11.02 0.73
CA LEU A 54 0.90 10.94 2.04
C LEU A 54 1.18 12.30 2.67
N GLN A 55 1.47 13.32 1.84
CA GLN A 55 1.66 14.66 2.34
C GLN A 55 0.33 15.29 2.79
N ALA A 56 -0.76 15.05 2.06
CA ALA A 56 -2.08 15.54 2.41
C ALA A 56 -2.64 14.91 3.70
N GLY A 57 -2.36 13.62 3.95
CA GLY A 57 -2.81 12.92 5.17
C GLY A 57 -2.01 13.25 6.44
N ARG A 58 -1.02 14.15 6.37
CA ARG A 58 -0.23 14.63 7.52
C ARG A 58 -0.72 15.98 8.08
N ALA A 59 -1.74 16.58 7.48
CA ALA A 59 -2.35 17.84 7.92
C ALA A 59 -3.38 17.63 9.04
#